data_AF-A0A840NGT2-F1
#
_entry.id   AF-A0A840NGT2-F1
#
_cell.length_a   1.000
_cell.length_b   1.000
_cell.length_c   1.000
_cell.angle_alpha   90.00
_cell.angle_beta   90.00
_cell.angle_gamma   90.00
#
_symmetry.space_group_name_H-M   'P 1'
#
loop_
_entity.id
_entity.type
_entity.pdbx_description
1 polymer ?
#
loop_
_entity_poly.entity_id
_entity_poly.type
_entity_poly.pdbx_seq_one_letter_code
_entity_poly.pdbx_strand_id
1 'polypeptide(L)'
;MVRTLQVNDREKTAARLLKSSAKNSYDPDVDIDWNAPLLDDAPYIPFHRSSLYGTRMWDRLDHAQRVELTKHEFASIASNGLWFEVLLMQMLLKEFYDSDPRSEHAHYALTEIADECRHSTMFGKAVRRVGAPAYGPVPLLRHGGRVLPAILKGPSAYASILVAEEILDRFQRDQMNDETVQPLVRMVNRIHVLEEARHVTFAREEVIRRMEKCNAAERAWHQYWTALVSYGICFSLINPRVYKSVGLRPRDAHAAAWANPHFQDTLHWGGEKIMSFLDEAGLIGKPGMTFWRKSFLIR
;
A
#
# COMPACT_ATOMS: atom_id res chain seq x y z
N MET A 1 -21.08 21.24 9.82
CA MET A 1 -20.32 21.26 11.08
C MET A 1 -19.20 20.25 10.90
N VAL A 2 -17.96 20.70 10.68
CA VAL A 2 -16.82 19.77 10.52
C VAL A 2 -16.54 19.18 11.89
N ARG A 3 -16.63 17.87 12.03
CA ARG A 3 -16.25 17.18 13.27
C ARG A 3 -14.74 17.32 13.40
N THR A 4 -14.27 18.13 14.34
CA THR A 4 -12.83 18.29 14.56
C THR A 4 -12.28 16.99 15.12
N LEU A 5 -11.48 16.27 14.32
CA LEU A 5 -10.73 15.11 14.78
C LEU A 5 -9.72 15.59 15.83
N GLN A 6 -9.82 15.10 17.07
CA GLN A 6 -8.85 15.42 18.11
C GLN A 6 -7.77 14.34 18.17
N VAL A 7 -6.51 14.78 18.25
CA VAL A 7 -5.33 13.92 18.39
C VAL A 7 -4.61 14.23 19.69
N ASN A 8 -3.85 13.26 20.21
CA ASN A 8 -3.10 13.41 21.45
C ASN A 8 -1.95 14.42 21.32
N ASP A 9 -1.15 14.60 22.37
CA ASP A 9 0.12 15.32 22.25
C ASP A 9 1.11 14.56 21.35
N ARG A 10 1.87 15.28 20.50
CA ARG A 10 2.72 14.69 19.46
C ARG A 10 3.83 13.81 20.06
N GLU A 11 4.48 14.28 21.12
CA GLU A 11 5.57 13.57 21.78
C GLU A 11 5.03 12.38 22.60
N LYS A 12 3.89 12.55 23.28
CA LYS A 12 3.25 11.43 23.99
C LYS A 12 2.83 10.30 23.05
N THR A 13 2.31 10.62 21.87
CA THR A 13 2.01 9.60 20.85
C THR A 13 3.29 8.89 20.43
N ALA A 14 4.34 9.62 20.04
CA ALA A 14 5.59 9.03 19.60
C ALA A 14 6.23 8.11 20.66
N ALA A 15 6.30 8.55 21.92
CA ALA A 15 6.81 7.75 23.03
C ALA A 15 6.03 6.44 23.25
N ARG A 16 4.70 6.47 23.04
CA ARG A 16 3.86 5.26 23.10
C ARG A 16 4.16 4.32 21.95
N LEU A 17 4.31 4.85 20.74
CA LEU A 17 4.58 4.05 19.54
C LEU A 17 6.00 3.44 19.59
N LEU A 18 7.01 4.16 20.06
CA LEU A 18 8.36 3.64 20.31
C LEU A 18 8.35 2.42 21.24
N LYS A 19 7.61 2.51 22.35
CA LYS A 19 7.41 1.37 23.27
C LYS A 19 6.71 0.19 22.62
N SER A 20 5.82 0.44 21.64
CA SER A 20 5.14 -0.60 20.89
C SER A 20 6.06 -1.27 19.89
N SER A 21 6.83 -0.50 19.11
CA SER A 21 7.81 -1.03 18.15
C SER A 21 8.86 -1.91 18.82
N ALA A 22 9.39 -1.48 19.98
CA ALA A 22 10.36 -2.27 20.73
C ALA A 22 9.84 -3.63 21.22
N LYS A 23 8.52 -3.79 21.38
CA LYS A 23 7.90 -5.04 21.82
C LYS A 23 7.47 -5.95 20.67
N ASN A 24 7.08 -5.35 19.55
CA ASN A 24 6.41 -6.02 18.44
C ASN A 24 7.16 -5.71 17.14
N SER A 25 8.43 -6.10 17.09
CA SER A 25 9.23 -6.08 15.87
C SER A 25 9.68 -7.49 15.52
N TYR A 26 9.56 -7.84 14.24
CA TYR A 26 9.93 -9.15 13.72
C TYR A 26 11.15 -9.05 12.81
N ASP A 27 12.01 -10.06 12.84
CA ASP A 27 13.11 -10.22 11.91
C ASP A 27 12.69 -11.21 10.81
N PRO A 28 12.53 -10.77 9.55
CA PRO A 28 12.11 -11.66 8.47
C PRO A 28 13.11 -12.79 8.21
N ASP A 29 14.38 -12.70 8.62
CA ASP A 29 15.34 -13.79 8.51
C ASP A 29 15.10 -14.91 9.54
N VAL A 30 14.45 -14.59 10.66
CA VAL A 30 14.20 -15.52 11.77
C VAL A 30 12.74 -15.97 11.82
N ASP A 31 11.80 -15.06 11.63
CA ASP A 31 10.37 -15.28 11.87
C ASP A 31 9.63 -15.91 10.67
N ILE A 32 10.31 -16.07 9.53
CA ILE A 32 9.78 -16.73 8.34
C ILE A 32 10.65 -17.91 7.96
N ASP A 33 10.04 -19.10 7.91
CA ASP A 33 10.66 -20.28 7.30
C ASP A 33 10.63 -20.17 5.77
N TRP A 34 11.68 -19.57 5.21
CA TRP A 34 11.85 -19.45 3.76
C TRP A 34 12.06 -20.79 3.04
N ASN A 35 12.39 -21.85 3.77
CA ASN A 35 12.62 -23.19 3.21
C ASN A 35 11.36 -24.05 3.21
N ALA A 36 10.29 -23.64 3.89
CA ALA A 36 9.00 -24.31 3.87
C ALA A 36 8.54 -24.55 2.42
N PRO A 37 7.96 -25.73 2.10
CA PRO A 37 7.47 -26.02 0.75
C PRO A 37 6.31 -25.09 0.38
N LEU A 38 6.25 -24.72 -0.91
CA LEU A 38 5.06 -24.07 -1.47
C LEU A 38 4.09 -25.17 -1.90
N LEU A 39 2.79 -24.86 -1.85
CA LEU A 39 1.75 -25.79 -2.29
C LEU A 39 1.50 -25.61 -3.78
N ASP A 40 1.45 -26.69 -4.57
CA ASP A 40 1.35 -26.56 -6.03
C ASP A 40 0.02 -25.92 -6.49
N ASP A 41 -1.08 -26.25 -5.82
CA ASP A 41 -2.43 -25.83 -6.23
C ASP A 41 -3.00 -24.63 -5.44
N ALA A 42 -2.24 -24.08 -4.50
CA ALA A 42 -2.71 -22.99 -3.65
C ALA A 42 -2.49 -21.61 -4.31
N PRO A 43 -3.50 -20.74 -4.35
CA PRO A 43 -3.34 -19.38 -4.86
C PRO A 43 -2.46 -18.51 -3.97
N TYR A 44 -1.82 -17.50 -4.57
CA TYR A 44 -1.00 -16.51 -3.85
C TYR A 44 -1.80 -15.27 -3.44
N ILE A 45 -2.94 -15.02 -4.10
CA ILE A 45 -3.98 -14.09 -3.65
C ILE A 45 -5.33 -14.81 -3.81
N PRO A 46 -6.33 -14.58 -2.95
CA PRO A 46 -7.64 -15.22 -3.09
C PRO A 46 -8.18 -15.02 -4.50
N PHE A 47 -8.69 -16.07 -5.14
CA PHE A 47 -9.11 -15.99 -6.54
C PHE A 47 -10.15 -14.89 -6.80
N HIS A 48 -11.06 -14.68 -5.86
CA HIS A 48 -12.09 -13.63 -5.96
C HIS A 48 -11.51 -12.19 -5.91
N ARG A 49 -10.22 -12.05 -5.57
CA ARG A 49 -9.45 -10.79 -5.60
C ARG A 49 -8.56 -10.65 -6.83
N SER A 50 -8.43 -11.68 -7.66
CA SER A 50 -7.64 -11.58 -8.89
C SER A 50 -8.24 -10.55 -9.85
N SER A 51 -7.39 -9.80 -10.54
CA SER A 51 -7.82 -8.68 -11.37
C SER A 51 -8.71 -9.08 -12.55
N LEU A 52 -8.61 -10.33 -13.00
CA LEU A 52 -9.42 -10.89 -14.07
C LEU A 52 -10.61 -11.70 -13.57
N TYR A 53 -10.77 -11.92 -12.26
CA TYR A 53 -11.83 -12.75 -11.71
C TYR A 53 -13.22 -12.37 -12.25
N GLY A 54 -13.99 -13.36 -12.68
CA GLY A 54 -15.33 -13.18 -13.25
C GLY A 54 -15.36 -12.62 -14.69
N THR A 55 -14.21 -12.40 -15.33
CA THR A 55 -14.16 -12.01 -16.75
C THR A 55 -14.11 -13.24 -17.67
N ARG A 56 -14.50 -13.06 -18.94
CA ARG A 56 -14.33 -14.09 -19.98
C ARG A 56 -12.87 -14.54 -20.15
N MET A 57 -11.89 -13.68 -19.85
CA MET A 57 -10.48 -14.07 -19.90
C MET A 57 -10.13 -15.04 -18.78
N TRP A 58 -10.66 -14.81 -17.58
CA TRP A 58 -10.50 -15.71 -16.43
C TRP A 58 -11.19 -17.05 -16.61
N ASP A 59 -12.40 -17.07 -17.19
CA ASP A 59 -13.14 -18.31 -17.44
C ASP A 59 -12.40 -19.26 -18.39
N ARG A 60 -11.53 -18.71 -19.25
CA ARG A 60 -10.68 -19.46 -20.18
C ARG A 60 -9.38 -19.96 -19.55
N LEU A 61 -8.99 -19.45 -18.38
CA LEU A 61 -7.83 -19.95 -17.66
C LEU A 61 -8.20 -21.26 -16.97
N ASP A 62 -7.36 -22.27 -17.13
CA ASP A 62 -7.43 -23.47 -16.30
C ASP A 62 -6.97 -23.16 -14.86
N HIS A 63 -7.10 -24.15 -13.97
CA HIS A 63 -6.73 -23.97 -12.54
C HIS A 63 -5.26 -23.59 -12.37
N ALA A 64 -4.34 -24.26 -13.07
CA ALA A 64 -2.92 -24.00 -12.98
C ALA A 64 -2.58 -22.58 -13.44
N GLN A 65 -3.21 -22.09 -14.51
CA GLN A 65 -3.08 -20.72 -14.99
C GLN A 65 -3.65 -19.71 -14.00
N ARG A 66 -4.75 -20.03 -13.30
CA ARG A 66 -5.29 -19.14 -12.24
C ARG A 66 -4.32 -19.02 -11.08
N VAL A 67 -3.75 -20.14 -10.62
CA VAL A 67 -2.70 -20.14 -9.59
C VAL A 67 -1.49 -19.33 -10.06
N GLU A 68 -1.01 -19.58 -11.28
CA GLU A 68 0.12 -18.85 -11.87
C GLU A 68 -0.15 -17.34 -11.97
N LEU A 69 -1.35 -16.93 -12.43
CA LEU A 69 -1.72 -15.53 -12.48
C LEU A 69 -1.65 -14.90 -11.08
N THR A 70 -2.24 -15.54 -10.06
CA THR A 70 -2.22 -15.01 -8.69
C THR A 70 -0.80 -14.90 -8.13
N LYS A 71 0.12 -15.82 -8.48
CA LYS A 71 1.55 -15.74 -8.12
C LYS A 71 2.18 -14.46 -8.65
N HIS A 72 1.91 -14.14 -9.91
CA HIS A 72 2.45 -12.96 -10.57
C HIS A 72 1.77 -11.67 -10.10
N GLU A 73 0.48 -11.70 -9.78
CA GLU A 73 -0.23 -10.57 -9.16
C GLU A 73 0.28 -10.27 -7.75
N PHE A 74 0.48 -11.30 -6.91
CA PHE A 74 1.15 -11.16 -5.61
C PHE A 74 2.53 -10.52 -5.76
N ALA A 75 3.35 -11.05 -6.68
CA ALA A 75 4.69 -10.51 -6.91
C ALA A 75 4.68 -9.05 -7.40
N SER A 76 3.67 -8.67 -8.19
CA SER A 76 3.46 -7.28 -8.61
C SER A 76 3.13 -6.38 -7.43
N ILE A 77 2.20 -6.79 -6.57
CA ILE A 77 1.80 -6.03 -5.38
C ILE A 77 2.99 -5.89 -4.43
N ALA A 78 3.69 -6.98 -4.09
CA ALA A 78 4.87 -6.96 -3.22
C ALA A 78 6.01 -6.10 -3.79
N SER A 79 6.26 -6.18 -5.11
CA SER A 79 7.29 -5.33 -5.76
C SER A 79 6.94 -3.84 -5.74
N ASN A 80 5.65 -3.50 -5.80
CA ASN A 80 5.22 -2.11 -5.63
C ASN A 80 5.26 -1.67 -4.18
N GLY A 81 4.95 -2.56 -3.22
CA GLY A 81 5.14 -2.31 -1.78
C GLY A 81 6.56 -1.84 -1.48
N LEU A 82 7.57 -2.59 -1.92
CA LEU A 82 8.99 -2.19 -1.82
C LEU A 82 9.25 -0.81 -2.43
N TRP A 83 8.66 -0.51 -3.60
CA TRP A 83 8.81 0.80 -4.20
C TRP A 83 8.15 1.91 -3.37
N PHE A 84 6.98 1.67 -2.78
CA PHE A 84 6.30 2.62 -1.89
C PHE A 84 7.07 2.86 -0.60
N GLU A 85 7.56 1.81 0.05
CA GLU A 85 8.40 1.91 1.25
C GLU A 85 9.65 2.75 1.00
N VAL A 86 10.30 2.60 -0.17
CA VAL A 86 11.44 3.46 -0.54
C VAL A 86 11.04 4.93 -0.69
N LEU A 87 9.82 5.24 -1.15
CA LEU A 87 9.33 6.61 -1.21
C LEU A 87 8.99 7.15 0.18
N LEU A 88 8.34 6.33 1.01
CA LEU A 88 8.01 6.63 2.40
C LEU A 88 9.28 6.96 3.20
N MET A 89 10.28 6.08 3.16
CA MET A 89 11.56 6.29 3.84
C MET A 89 12.25 7.59 3.40
N GLN A 90 12.23 7.93 2.10
CA GLN A 90 12.76 9.21 1.63
C GLN A 90 12.03 10.42 2.22
N MET A 91 10.72 10.31 2.46
CA MET A 91 9.92 11.37 3.06
C MET A 91 10.17 11.50 4.56
N LEU A 92 10.26 10.38 5.28
CA LEU A 92 10.62 10.37 6.70
C LEU A 92 12.04 10.88 6.95
N LEU A 93 13.00 10.53 6.09
CA LEU A 93 14.36 11.05 6.18
C LEU A 93 14.41 12.58 6.02
N LYS A 94 13.56 13.14 5.16
CA LYS A 94 13.43 14.60 5.02
C LYS A 94 12.79 15.25 6.25
N GLU A 95 11.75 14.64 6.80
CA GLU A 95 11.14 15.13 8.05
C GLU A 95 12.17 15.09 9.19
N PHE A 96 12.93 14.00 9.31
CA PHE A 96 13.97 13.86 10.32
C PHE A 96 15.07 14.92 10.16
N TYR A 97 15.48 15.22 8.93
CA TYR A 97 16.53 16.21 8.63
C TYR A 97 16.27 17.58 9.27
N ASP A 98 15.00 18.01 9.30
CA ASP A 98 14.58 19.30 9.85
C ASP A 98 14.06 19.21 11.30
N SER A 99 14.08 18.03 11.92
CA SER A 99 13.52 17.79 13.26
C SER A 99 14.54 17.97 14.39
N ASP A 100 14.09 18.25 15.62
CA ASP A 100 14.96 18.17 16.80
C ASP A 100 15.33 16.70 17.03
N PRO A 101 16.61 16.31 16.90
CA PRO A 101 17.03 14.91 17.01
C PRO A 101 16.90 14.36 18.43
N ARG A 102 16.52 15.17 19.42
CA ARG A 102 16.23 14.73 20.79
C ARG A 102 14.76 14.37 21.02
N SER A 103 13.89 14.69 20.06
CA SER A 103 12.44 14.46 20.19
C SER A 103 12.09 12.99 19.97
N GLU A 104 11.06 12.52 20.69
CA GLU A 104 10.51 11.18 20.51
C GLU A 104 9.91 11.04 19.10
N HIS A 105 9.38 12.12 18.53
CA HIS A 105 8.86 12.15 17.17
C HIS A 105 9.96 11.86 16.12
N ALA A 106 11.13 12.51 16.24
CA ALA A 106 12.26 12.25 15.36
C ALA A 106 12.79 10.81 15.52
N HIS A 107 12.89 10.31 16.76
CA HIS A 107 13.28 8.92 17.02
C HIS A 107 12.29 7.92 16.43
N TYR A 108 10.99 8.21 16.49
CA TYR A 108 9.97 7.34 15.91
C TYR A 108 10.04 7.30 14.38
N ALA A 109 10.27 8.44 13.72
CA ALA A 109 10.48 8.45 12.26
C ALA A 109 11.65 7.55 11.82
N LEU A 110 12.75 7.53 12.59
CA LEU A 110 13.86 6.59 12.33
C LEU A 110 13.50 5.13 12.62
N THR A 111 12.63 4.89 13.61
CA THR A 111 12.15 3.54 13.92
C THR A 111 11.31 2.99 12.77
N GLU A 112 10.40 3.80 12.22
CA GLU A 112 9.59 3.45 11.05
C GLU A 112 10.49 3.17 9.83
N ILE A 113 11.52 3.99 9.58
CA ILE A 113 12.52 3.70 8.53
C ILE A 113 13.20 2.33 8.74
N ALA A 114 13.52 1.97 9.98
CA ALA A 114 14.15 0.68 10.29
C ALA A 114 13.19 -0.50 10.06
N ASP A 115 11.90 -0.31 10.38
CA ASP A 115 10.84 -1.29 10.09
C ASP A 115 10.69 -1.48 8.56
N GLU A 116 10.62 -0.39 7.79
CA GLU A 116 10.50 -0.48 6.32
C GLU A 116 11.72 -1.11 5.65
N CYS A 117 12.92 -0.97 6.21
CA CYS A 117 14.09 -1.72 5.73
C CYS A 117 13.87 -3.24 5.84
N ARG A 118 13.25 -3.71 6.93
CA ARG A 118 12.93 -5.12 7.15
C ARG A 118 11.79 -5.56 6.24
N HIS A 119 10.73 -4.77 6.11
CA HIS A 119 9.61 -5.05 5.21
C HIS A 119 10.07 -5.18 3.75
N SER A 120 10.88 -4.24 3.27
CA SER A 120 11.47 -4.25 1.92
C SER A 120 12.28 -5.52 1.67
N THR A 121 13.10 -5.92 2.66
CA THR A 121 13.88 -7.16 2.59
C THR A 121 12.96 -8.38 2.55
N MET A 122 11.92 -8.41 3.39
CA MET A 122 10.93 -9.47 3.45
C MET A 122 10.20 -9.63 2.10
N PHE A 123 9.68 -8.55 1.51
CA PHE A 123 9.02 -8.59 0.22
C PHE A 123 9.95 -9.02 -0.92
N GLY A 124 11.20 -8.54 -0.91
CA GLY A 124 12.22 -8.99 -1.86
C GLY A 124 12.48 -10.51 -1.77
N LYS A 125 12.59 -11.04 -0.55
CA LYS A 125 12.76 -12.48 -0.31
C LYS A 125 11.51 -13.27 -0.72
N ALA A 126 10.31 -12.76 -0.46
CA ALA A 126 9.07 -13.38 -0.88
C ALA A 126 8.95 -13.48 -2.41
N VAL A 127 9.18 -12.38 -3.13
CA VAL A 127 9.18 -12.36 -4.62
C VAL A 127 10.18 -13.37 -5.18
N ARG A 128 11.39 -13.43 -4.62
CA ARG A 128 12.40 -14.43 -4.99
C ARG A 128 11.92 -15.86 -4.72
N ARG A 129 11.33 -16.10 -3.54
CA ARG A 129 10.93 -17.45 -3.09
C ARG A 129 9.77 -18.02 -3.89
N VAL A 130 8.84 -17.19 -4.34
CA VAL A 130 7.74 -17.62 -5.22
C VAL A 130 8.17 -17.76 -6.68
N GLY A 131 9.41 -17.38 -7.03
CA GLY A 131 9.96 -17.57 -8.37
C GLY A 131 9.35 -16.66 -9.44
N ALA A 132 8.82 -15.50 -9.06
CA ALA A 132 8.25 -14.51 -9.98
C ALA A 132 9.21 -13.33 -10.22
N PRO A 133 9.12 -12.64 -11.38
CA PRO A 133 9.90 -11.42 -11.62
C PRO A 133 9.48 -10.28 -10.68
N ALA A 134 10.44 -9.40 -10.35
CA ALA A 134 10.14 -8.12 -9.72
C ALA A 134 9.54 -7.16 -10.76
N TYR A 135 8.22 -6.97 -10.73
CA TYR A 135 7.50 -6.17 -11.73
C TYR A 135 7.71 -4.67 -11.54
N GLY A 136 7.56 -4.20 -10.29
CA GLY A 136 7.60 -2.80 -9.91
C GLY A 136 6.57 -1.90 -10.64
N PRO A 137 6.64 -0.57 -10.44
CA PRO A 137 5.74 0.36 -11.08
C PRO A 137 5.99 0.45 -12.60
N VAL A 138 4.96 0.78 -13.36
CA VAL A 138 5.10 1.09 -14.79
C VAL A 138 6.06 2.29 -14.99
N PRO A 139 6.75 2.41 -16.15
CA PRO A 139 7.80 3.42 -16.33
C PRO A 139 7.37 4.85 -15.99
N LEU A 140 6.16 5.27 -16.37
CA LEU A 140 5.67 6.62 -16.07
C LEU A 140 5.63 6.89 -14.55
N LEU A 141 5.06 5.95 -13.78
CA LEU A 141 5.00 6.05 -12.32
C LEU A 141 6.38 5.93 -11.68
N ARG A 142 7.25 5.08 -12.22
CA ARG A 142 8.64 4.97 -11.74
C ARG A 142 9.40 6.30 -11.86
N HIS A 143 9.23 7.02 -12.97
CA HIS A 143 9.84 8.34 -13.16
C HIS A 143 9.17 9.38 -12.25
N GLY A 144 7.84 9.37 -12.16
CA GLY A 144 7.10 10.24 -11.24
C GLY A 144 7.55 10.06 -9.79
N GLY A 145 7.74 8.82 -9.32
CA GLY A 145 8.21 8.51 -7.98
C GLY A 145 9.59 9.09 -7.65
N ARG A 146 10.48 9.30 -8.63
CA ARG A 146 11.78 9.96 -8.38
C ARG A 146 11.62 11.45 -8.05
N VAL A 147 10.58 12.07 -8.59
CA VAL A 147 10.31 13.50 -8.40
C VAL A 147 9.37 13.72 -7.21
N LEU A 148 8.52 12.74 -6.91
CA LEU A 148 7.44 12.85 -5.93
C LEU A 148 7.92 13.31 -4.54
N PRO A 149 9.01 12.78 -3.94
CA PRO A 149 9.49 13.25 -2.65
C PRO A 149 9.90 14.72 -2.61
N ALA A 150 10.19 15.34 -3.76
CA ALA A 150 10.53 16.77 -3.84
C ALA A 150 9.29 17.67 -3.96
N ILE A 151 8.17 17.13 -4.44
CA ILE A 151 6.92 17.87 -4.66
C ILE A 151 5.96 17.69 -3.48
N LEU A 152 5.83 16.45 -3.02
CA LEU A 152 4.84 16.06 -2.03
C LEU A 152 5.33 16.46 -0.63
N LYS A 153 4.48 17.21 0.08
CA LYS A 153 4.78 17.75 1.41
C LYS A 153 3.52 17.83 2.27
N GLY A 154 3.71 17.98 3.58
CA GLY A 154 2.62 18.26 4.51
C GLY A 154 1.53 17.17 4.52
N PRO A 155 0.24 17.52 4.63
CA PRO A 155 -0.86 16.55 4.67
C PRO A 155 -0.88 15.55 3.52
N SER A 156 -0.69 15.99 2.27
CA SER A 156 -0.77 15.08 1.12
C SER A 156 0.36 14.04 1.10
N ALA A 157 1.48 14.34 1.75
CA ALA A 157 2.57 13.38 1.93
C ALA A 157 2.12 12.18 2.78
N TYR A 158 1.70 12.44 4.02
CA TYR A 158 1.21 11.40 4.92
C TYR A 158 -0.08 10.74 4.42
N ALA A 159 -0.99 11.51 3.82
CA ALA A 159 -2.24 10.98 3.28
C ALA A 159 -2.02 10.02 2.11
N SER A 160 -1.04 10.30 1.23
CA SER A 160 -0.73 9.40 0.12
C SER A 160 -0.08 8.10 0.61
N ILE A 161 0.77 8.18 1.64
CA ILE A 161 1.33 6.99 2.32
C ILE A 161 0.19 6.16 2.90
N LEU A 162 -0.71 6.77 3.68
CA LEU A 162 -1.87 6.07 4.25
C LEU A 162 -2.76 5.37 3.22
N VAL A 163 -2.90 5.94 2.02
CA VAL A 163 -3.65 5.27 0.94
C VAL A 163 -2.95 4.01 0.47
N ALA A 164 -1.62 4.03 0.31
CA ALA A 164 -0.87 2.81 0.00
C ALA A 164 -0.99 1.80 1.14
N GLU A 165 -0.68 2.22 2.38
CA GLU A 165 -0.65 1.34 3.54
C GLU A 165 -2.00 0.70 3.82
N GLU A 166 -3.09 1.46 3.84
CA GLU A 166 -4.39 0.89 4.24
C GLU A 166 -5.05 0.04 3.15
N ILE A 167 -4.82 0.34 1.86
CA ILE A 167 -5.26 -0.53 0.77
C ILE A 167 -4.51 -1.87 0.84
N LEU A 168 -3.19 -1.82 1.02
CA LEU A 168 -2.36 -3.02 1.13
C LEU A 168 -2.67 -3.80 2.40
N ASP A 169 -2.79 -3.15 3.56
CA ASP A 169 -3.23 -3.76 4.84
C ASP A 169 -4.55 -4.50 4.66
N ARG A 170 -5.51 -3.90 3.92
CA ARG A 170 -6.81 -4.55 3.67
C ARG A 170 -6.65 -5.85 2.87
N PHE A 171 -5.79 -5.85 1.85
CA PHE A 171 -5.49 -7.04 1.05
C PHE A 171 -4.73 -8.10 1.85
N GLN A 172 -3.74 -7.67 2.63
CA GLN A 172 -2.90 -8.53 3.45
C GLN A 172 -3.71 -9.20 4.57
N ARG A 173 -4.65 -8.49 5.20
CA ARG A 173 -5.59 -9.06 6.19
C ARG A 173 -6.52 -10.11 5.59
N ASP A 174 -6.96 -9.92 4.35
CA ASP A 174 -7.80 -10.91 3.63
C ASP A 174 -6.96 -12.16 3.33
N GLN A 175 -5.78 -11.97 2.76
CA GLN A 175 -4.84 -13.03 2.42
C GLN A 175 -4.36 -13.82 3.65
N MET A 176 -4.00 -13.18 4.76
CA MET A 176 -3.47 -13.89 5.94
C MET A 176 -4.51 -14.78 6.64
N ASN A 177 -5.80 -14.43 6.50
CA ASN A 177 -6.92 -15.15 7.13
C ASN A 177 -7.55 -16.20 6.21
N ASP A 178 -7.25 -16.18 4.90
CA ASP A 178 -7.70 -17.20 3.95
C ASP A 178 -6.78 -18.44 4.03
N GLU A 179 -7.32 -19.56 4.52
CA GLU A 179 -6.56 -20.82 4.66
C GLU A 179 -6.20 -21.46 3.31
N THR A 180 -6.85 -21.06 2.22
CA THR A 180 -6.54 -21.56 0.87
C THR A 180 -5.31 -20.89 0.26
N VAL A 181 -4.90 -19.73 0.78
CA VAL A 181 -3.73 -18.99 0.29
C VAL A 181 -2.43 -19.63 0.77
N GLN A 182 -1.39 -19.55 -0.07
CA GLN A 182 -0.03 -20.02 0.24
C GLN A 182 0.41 -19.66 1.67
N PRO A 183 0.82 -20.64 2.51
CA PRO A 183 1.25 -20.39 3.88
C PRO A 183 2.36 -19.33 4.01
N LEU A 184 3.30 -19.30 3.07
CA LEU A 184 4.34 -18.28 3.01
C LEU A 184 3.76 -16.87 2.88
N VAL A 185 2.81 -16.67 1.96
CA VAL A 185 2.16 -15.37 1.74
C VAL A 185 1.40 -14.95 3.00
N ARG A 186 0.69 -15.89 3.64
CA ARG A 186 -0.03 -15.63 4.88
C ARG A 186 0.89 -15.17 6.00
N MET A 187 2.08 -15.76 6.13
CA MET A 187 3.05 -15.37 7.16
C MET A 187 3.67 -14.00 6.88
N VAL A 188 4.11 -13.75 5.64
CA VAL A 188 4.63 -12.45 5.21
C VAL A 188 3.62 -11.34 5.51
N ASN A 189 2.36 -11.56 5.15
CA ASN A 189 1.29 -10.60 5.39
C ASN A 189 0.98 -10.42 6.87
N ARG A 190 1.02 -11.50 7.67
CA ARG A 190 0.78 -11.42 9.10
C ARG A 190 1.80 -10.54 9.80
N ILE A 191 3.08 -10.71 9.49
CA ILE A 191 4.16 -9.89 10.06
C ILE A 191 3.95 -8.42 9.71
N HIS A 192 3.81 -8.12 8.41
CA HIS A 192 3.59 -6.74 7.93
C HIS A 192 2.37 -6.09 8.59
N VAL A 193 1.22 -6.78 8.63
CA VAL A 193 -0.02 -6.27 9.22
C VAL A 193 0.09 -5.96 10.71
N LEU A 194 0.84 -6.77 11.46
CA LEU A 194 1.05 -6.55 12.89
C LEU A 194 1.95 -5.34 13.13
N GLU A 195 2.88 -5.09 12.21
CA GLU A 195 3.81 -3.97 12.32
C GLU A 195 3.21 -2.66 11.83
N GLU A 196 2.50 -2.64 10.70
CA GLU A 196 1.98 -1.41 10.08
C GLU A 196 0.92 -0.65 10.89
N ALA A 197 0.25 -1.30 11.84
CA ALA A 197 -0.80 -0.65 12.65
C ALA A 197 -0.30 0.59 13.40
N ARG A 198 0.99 0.62 13.78
CA ARG A 198 1.63 1.77 14.43
C ARG A 198 1.95 2.90 13.44
N HIS A 199 2.41 2.58 12.23
CA HIS A 199 2.72 3.57 11.18
C HIS A 199 1.45 4.29 10.72
N VAL A 200 0.35 3.55 10.54
CA VAL A 200 -0.97 4.12 10.24
C VAL A 200 -1.43 5.11 11.32
N THR A 201 -1.24 4.78 12.59
CA THR A 201 -1.59 5.67 13.70
C THR A 201 -0.78 6.97 13.65
N PHE A 202 0.53 6.86 13.46
CA PHE A 202 1.43 8.01 13.34
C PHE A 202 1.05 8.94 12.17
N ALA A 203 0.89 8.37 10.97
CA ALA A 203 0.58 9.14 9.79
C ALA A 203 -0.80 9.81 9.85
N ARG A 204 -1.82 9.16 10.44
CA ARG A 204 -3.16 9.77 10.64
C ARG A 204 -3.10 10.99 11.54
N GLU A 205 -2.35 10.93 12.65
CA GLU A 205 -2.18 12.08 13.52
C GLU A 205 -1.46 13.23 12.81
N GLU A 206 -0.43 12.94 12.00
CA GLU A 206 0.27 13.98 11.21
C GLU A 206 -0.63 14.63 10.15
N VAL A 207 -1.50 13.85 9.50
CA VAL A 207 -2.51 14.42 8.58
C VAL A 207 -3.42 15.40 9.32
N ILE A 208 -3.99 15.00 10.46
CA ILE A 208 -4.92 15.85 11.22
C ILE A 208 -4.23 17.15 11.67
N ARG A 209 -3.07 17.04 12.34
CA ARG A 209 -2.31 18.21 12.86
C ARG A 209 -1.95 19.21 11.76
N ARG A 210 -1.63 18.71 10.56
CA ARG A 210 -1.21 19.58 9.46
C ARG A 210 -2.41 20.15 8.72
N MET A 211 -3.50 19.39 8.57
CA MET A 211 -4.74 19.88 7.95
C MET A 211 -5.41 21.01 8.75
N GLU A 212 -5.28 21.01 10.08
CA GLU A 212 -5.75 22.10 10.94
C GLU A 212 -5.09 23.45 10.63
N LYS A 213 -3.85 23.42 10.11
CA LYS A 213 -3.05 24.61 9.80
C LYS A 213 -3.23 25.09 8.36
N CYS A 214 -3.87 24.30 7.50
CA CYS A 214 -4.00 24.62 6.08
C CYS A 214 -5.04 25.71 5.81
N ASN A 215 -4.64 26.71 5.02
CA ASN A 215 -5.59 27.64 4.39
C ASN A 215 -6.32 26.97 3.19
N ALA A 216 -7.26 27.68 2.57
CA ALA A 216 -8.08 27.14 1.48
C ALA A 216 -7.27 26.74 0.23
N ALA A 217 -6.23 27.50 -0.12
CA ALA A 217 -5.39 27.20 -1.28
C ALA A 217 -4.49 25.99 -1.02
N GLU A 218 -3.91 25.90 0.18
CA GLU A 218 -3.12 24.74 0.62
C GLU A 218 -3.99 23.48 0.67
N ARG A 219 -5.22 23.59 1.19
CA ARG A 219 -6.19 22.50 1.18
C ARG A 219 -6.46 22.01 -0.24
N ALA A 220 -6.74 22.92 -1.18
CA ALA A 220 -6.96 22.56 -2.58
C ALA A 220 -5.75 21.85 -3.20
N TRP A 221 -4.53 22.30 -2.89
CA TRP A 221 -3.29 21.64 -3.30
C TRP A 221 -3.20 20.21 -2.74
N HIS A 222 -3.44 20.03 -1.44
CA HIS A 222 -3.36 18.72 -0.81
C HIS A 222 -4.46 17.77 -1.29
N GLN A 223 -5.67 18.27 -1.54
CA GLN A 223 -6.76 17.49 -2.15
C GLN A 223 -6.37 16.96 -3.54
N TYR A 224 -5.80 17.82 -4.39
CA TYR A 224 -5.37 17.42 -5.72
C TYR A 224 -4.28 16.35 -5.69
N TRP A 225 -3.21 16.60 -4.92
CA TRP A 225 -2.07 15.69 -4.89
C TRP A 225 -2.40 14.36 -4.23
N THR A 226 -3.18 14.37 -3.15
CA THR A 226 -3.64 13.13 -2.52
C THR A 226 -4.44 12.30 -3.52
N ALA A 227 -5.37 12.91 -4.26
CA ALA A 227 -6.16 12.21 -5.26
C ALA A 227 -5.31 11.66 -6.42
N LEU A 228 -4.40 12.48 -6.96
CA LEU A 228 -3.52 12.09 -8.07
C LEU A 228 -2.60 10.93 -7.70
N VAL A 229 -1.95 11.01 -6.53
CA VAL A 229 -1.04 9.95 -6.06
C VAL A 229 -1.83 8.68 -5.74
N SER A 230 -3.01 8.80 -5.13
CA SER A 230 -3.89 7.64 -4.86
C SER A 230 -4.33 6.91 -6.13
N TYR A 231 -4.63 7.66 -7.20
CA TYR A 231 -4.85 7.06 -8.52
C TYR A 231 -3.59 6.33 -9.03
N GLY A 232 -2.41 6.93 -8.89
CA GLY A 232 -1.15 6.30 -9.23
C GLY A 232 -0.89 5.00 -8.44
N ILE A 233 -1.21 5.00 -7.14
CA ILE A 233 -1.10 3.82 -6.27
C ILE A 233 -1.97 2.69 -6.80
N CYS A 234 -3.28 2.94 -6.96
CA CYS A 234 -4.23 1.94 -7.47
C CYS A 234 -3.84 1.44 -8.88
N PHE A 235 -3.38 2.35 -9.74
CA PHE A 235 -2.90 2.03 -11.08
C PHE A 235 -1.65 1.13 -11.09
N SER A 236 -0.78 1.26 -10.10
CA SER A 236 0.47 0.50 -10.05
C SER A 236 0.29 -0.94 -9.60
N LEU A 237 -0.71 -1.24 -8.75
CA LEU A 237 -0.86 -2.52 -8.03
C LEU A 237 -0.63 -3.74 -8.93
N ILE A 238 -1.29 -3.77 -10.10
CA ILE A 238 -1.19 -4.86 -11.08
C ILE A 238 -0.42 -4.39 -12.31
N ASN A 239 0.86 -4.75 -12.39
CA ASN A 239 1.68 -4.45 -13.56
C ASN A 239 1.15 -5.22 -14.78
N PRO A 240 0.89 -4.57 -15.94
CA PRO A 240 0.37 -5.27 -17.12
C PRO A 240 1.18 -6.48 -17.57
N ARG A 241 2.48 -6.55 -17.25
CA ARG A 241 3.33 -7.68 -17.63
C ARG A 241 3.00 -8.97 -16.89
N VAL A 242 2.23 -8.94 -15.79
CA VAL A 242 1.82 -10.16 -15.06
C VAL A 242 1.06 -11.11 -15.97
N TYR A 243 0.21 -10.58 -16.86
CA TYR A 243 -0.64 -11.37 -17.75
C TYR A 243 0.13 -12.20 -18.78
N LYS A 244 1.41 -11.89 -19.04
CA LYS A 244 2.25 -12.72 -19.91
C LYS A 244 2.49 -14.11 -19.34
N SER A 245 2.47 -14.27 -18.02
CA SER A 245 2.68 -15.56 -17.33
C SER A 245 1.66 -16.62 -17.74
N VAL A 246 0.45 -16.19 -18.10
CA VAL A 246 -0.66 -17.05 -18.52
C VAL A 246 -1.01 -16.91 -20.00
N GLY A 247 -0.05 -16.44 -20.81
CA GLY A 247 -0.21 -16.34 -22.27
C GLY A 247 -1.16 -15.23 -22.75
N LEU A 248 -1.60 -14.33 -21.86
CA LEU A 248 -2.48 -13.22 -22.23
C LEU A 248 -1.67 -11.99 -22.69
N ARG A 249 -2.24 -11.25 -23.65
CA ARG A 249 -1.66 -9.98 -24.13
C ARG A 249 -1.77 -8.90 -23.04
N PRO A 250 -0.65 -8.33 -22.55
CA PRO A 250 -0.63 -7.37 -21.42
C PRO A 250 -1.63 -6.22 -21.52
N ARG A 251 -1.69 -5.58 -22.69
CA ARG A 251 -2.55 -4.40 -22.90
C ARG A 251 -4.03 -4.76 -22.78
N ASP A 252 -4.43 -5.86 -23.39
CA ASP A 252 -5.84 -6.25 -23.48
C ASP A 252 -6.33 -6.79 -22.15
N ALA A 253 -5.52 -7.62 -21.47
CA ALA A 253 -5.83 -8.13 -20.15
C ALA A 253 -5.86 -7.02 -19.09
N HIS A 254 -4.92 -6.08 -19.12
CA HIS A 254 -4.96 -4.93 -18.22
C HIS A 254 -6.18 -4.04 -18.46
N ALA A 255 -6.56 -3.82 -19.72
CA ALA A 255 -7.79 -3.08 -20.03
C ALA A 255 -9.04 -3.83 -19.55
N ALA A 256 -9.08 -5.15 -19.70
CA ALA A 256 -10.16 -6.00 -19.20
C ALA A 256 -10.25 -5.95 -17.66
N ALA A 257 -9.12 -6.02 -16.96
CA ALA A 257 -9.06 -5.87 -15.50
C ALA A 257 -9.59 -4.50 -15.04
N TRP A 258 -9.18 -3.41 -15.68
CA TRP A 258 -9.66 -2.07 -15.33
C TRP A 258 -11.15 -1.85 -15.64
N ALA A 259 -11.70 -2.59 -16.60
CA ALA A 259 -13.13 -2.60 -16.91
C ALA A 259 -13.92 -3.64 -16.08
N ASN A 260 -13.25 -4.48 -15.28
CA ASN A 260 -13.87 -5.58 -14.54
C ASN A 260 -14.59 -5.06 -13.28
N PRO A 261 -15.93 -5.19 -13.17
CA PRO A 261 -16.66 -4.78 -11.98
C PRO A 261 -16.16 -5.44 -10.69
N HIS A 262 -15.74 -6.70 -10.74
CA HIS A 262 -15.21 -7.40 -9.55
C HIS A 262 -13.88 -6.82 -9.07
N PHE A 263 -13.03 -6.36 -10.00
CA PHE A 263 -11.77 -5.71 -9.64
C PHE A 263 -11.99 -4.28 -9.16
N GLN A 264 -12.91 -3.53 -9.78
CA GLN A 264 -13.33 -2.22 -9.30
C GLN A 264 -13.91 -2.30 -7.88
N ASP A 265 -14.73 -3.32 -7.60
CA ASP A 265 -15.27 -3.59 -6.26
C ASP A 265 -14.17 -3.97 -5.26
N THR A 266 -13.14 -4.71 -5.70
CA THR A 266 -11.97 -5.02 -4.87
C THR A 266 -11.19 -3.76 -4.50
N LEU A 267 -10.98 -2.84 -5.45
CA LEU A 267 -10.32 -1.56 -5.18
C LEU A 267 -11.17 -0.68 -4.25
N HIS A 268 -12.47 -0.58 -4.49
CA HIS A 268 -13.39 0.15 -3.62
C HIS A 268 -13.35 -0.38 -2.19
N TRP A 269 -13.51 -1.70 -2.02
CA TRP A 269 -13.44 -2.38 -0.72
C TRP A 269 -12.09 -2.19 -0.02
N GLY A 270 -10.99 -2.20 -0.77
CA GLY A 270 -9.65 -1.89 -0.26
C GLY A 270 -9.56 -0.48 0.33
N GLY A 271 -10.26 0.48 -0.28
CA GLY A 271 -10.25 1.90 0.09
C GLY A 271 -11.23 2.33 1.18
N GLU A 272 -12.22 1.52 1.55
CA GLU A 272 -13.37 1.95 2.37
C GLU A 272 -12.96 2.72 3.65
N LYS A 273 -12.01 2.18 4.42
CA LYS A 273 -11.57 2.79 5.69
C LYS A 273 -10.77 4.08 5.49
N ILE A 274 -9.83 4.07 4.54
CA ILE A 274 -8.99 5.23 4.29
C ILE A 274 -9.80 6.37 3.68
N MET A 275 -10.74 6.07 2.78
CA MET A 275 -11.58 7.10 2.17
C MET A 275 -12.48 7.80 3.21
N SER A 276 -13.04 7.05 4.17
CA SER A 276 -13.78 7.66 5.29
C SER A 276 -12.90 8.64 6.08
N PHE A 277 -11.66 8.27 6.38
CA PHE A 277 -10.74 9.15 7.09
C PHE A 277 -10.35 10.38 6.29
N LEU A 278 -10.03 10.21 5.01
CA LEU A 278 -9.65 11.33 4.14
C LEU A 278 -10.80 12.33 3.97
N ASP A 279 -12.05 11.86 3.96
CA ASP A 279 -13.22 12.75 3.94
C ASP A 279 -13.29 13.58 5.24
N GLU A 280 -13.21 12.92 6.40
CA GLU A 280 -13.23 13.57 7.71
C GLU A 280 -12.07 14.56 7.89
N ALA A 281 -10.88 14.24 7.35
CA ALA A 281 -9.71 15.11 7.35
C ALA A 281 -9.81 16.27 6.35
N GLY A 282 -10.84 16.30 5.49
CA GLY A 282 -11.05 17.35 4.49
C GLY A 282 -10.16 17.23 3.25
N LEU A 283 -9.63 16.04 2.97
CA LEU A 283 -8.78 15.72 1.81
C LEU A 283 -9.56 15.18 0.61
N ILE A 284 -10.85 14.87 0.78
CA ILE A 284 -11.76 14.62 -0.33
C ILE A 284 -12.47 15.92 -0.70
N GLY A 285 -12.28 16.35 -1.94
CA GLY A 285 -12.83 17.62 -2.43
C GLY A 285 -12.27 18.01 -3.80
N LYS A 286 -12.66 19.20 -4.25
CA LYS A 286 -12.12 19.79 -5.50
C LYS A 286 -10.94 20.69 -5.15
N PRO A 287 -9.84 20.63 -5.92
CA PRO A 287 -9.61 19.80 -7.11
C PRO A 287 -9.17 18.37 -6.76
N GLY A 288 -9.45 17.39 -7.63
CA GLY A 288 -8.98 16.00 -7.46
C GLY A 288 -10.02 14.90 -7.69
N MET A 289 -11.32 15.23 -7.61
CA MET A 289 -12.42 14.24 -7.70
C MET A 289 -12.38 13.33 -8.93
N THR A 290 -11.85 13.78 -10.07
CA THR A 290 -11.68 12.92 -11.25
C THR A 290 -10.72 11.77 -11.00
N PHE A 291 -9.64 11.99 -10.24
CA PHE A 291 -8.69 10.94 -9.90
C PHE A 291 -9.27 9.94 -8.90
N TRP A 292 -10.04 10.40 -7.92
CA TRP A 292 -10.75 9.50 -6.99
C TRP A 292 -11.73 8.56 -7.69
N ARG A 293 -12.49 9.07 -8.67
CA ARG A 293 -13.37 8.21 -9.48
C ARG A 293 -12.59 7.27 -10.36
N LYS A 294 -11.51 7.75 -10.98
CA LYS A 294 -10.64 6.92 -11.82
C LYS A 294 -9.89 5.86 -11.02
N SER A 295 -9.66 6.03 -9.73
CA SER A 295 -9.04 5.01 -8.88
C SER A 295 -10.03 3.97 -8.37
N PHE A 296 -11.34 4.14 -8.62
CA PHE A 296 -12.43 3.32 -8.10
C PHE A 296 -12.56 3.29 -6.57
N LEU A 297 -11.87 4.20 -5.87
CA LEU A 297 -11.99 4.34 -4.41
C LEU A 297 -13.28 5.08 -4.00
N ILE A 298 -13.90 5.79 -4.95
CA ILE A 298 -15.21 6.42 -4.79
C ILE A 298 -16.05 6.07 -6.03
N ARG A 299 -17.34 5.80 -5.82
CA ARG A 299 -18.33 5.56 -6.89
C ARG A 299 -18.93 6.86 -7.41
#